data_AF-A0A3P8NS92-F1
#
_entry.id   AF-A0A3P8NS92-F1
#
_cell.length_a   1.000
_cell.length_b   1.000
_cell.length_c   1.000
_cell.angle_alpha   90.00
_cell.angle_beta   90.00
_cell.angle_gamma   90.00
#
_symmetry.space_group_name_H-M   'P 1'
#
loop_
_entity.id
_entity.type
_entity.pdbx_description
1 polymer ?
#
loop_
_entity_poly.entity_id
_entity_poly.type
_entity_poly.pdbx_seq_one_letter_code
_entity_poly.pdbx_strand_id
1 'polypeptide(L)'
;MSEEGQPPYKSSSVYNELRSEGQFCDAIIKVEDVEFPVHRVILCNCTPYFRALFIRWSNPDKQVFNIPGLSPEMMELIINFAYTGSVSITEENVVELLMAADQLNAMDIVKLCSDFLWEQLCPENCVGIWQFTKVCLSPELRAKAYHYIISNFEQVVLEEEFLQLTVEELADILDRDDLNVQLETTVYEALTKWISHVPAERKQHLTALLPKVRLGLMTSDYLKDNVLSSELVGANSECLSMISNAILDIHGLGSRPFMSGLCHPLVRPRLPHSILLAIGGWSGGNPTNGIEAYDCRANRWVNVTNNLEFPRAYHGAAFLNGYVYFIGGFDRVEHFTSVCRFDLTTRSCKVGPMHSCRCYVSVTVLNGFIYALGGFDGHVQLSSAECYQPEINQWSLIAPMHEQRSDASCTTLNNRIYICGGFNGNEFLQTAEYYNPESNQWTMISPMNSRRSGIGVIAYADHVFAVGGFDGNNRLRTAEAYNPHSNTWNLVSSMLTPRSNFGIEVIDDRLFVVGGFLDFFNTSKVEYYDALTNEWYEACKMEVFRSALSCCVVSGLCNMTEYIFPRDVLPLANVPEEAMESADST
;
A
#
# COMPACT_ATOMS: atom_id res chain seq x y z
N MET A 1 29.74 36.96 -16.15
CA MET A 1 30.74 36.60 -15.13
C MET A 1 30.43 35.19 -14.70
N SER A 2 31.34 34.34 -15.11
CA SER A 2 31.50 32.89 -14.94
C SER A 2 31.25 32.35 -13.54
N GLU A 3 30.45 31.29 -13.45
CA GLU A 3 30.85 30.06 -12.72
C GLU A 3 30.68 28.89 -13.69
N GLU A 4 31.80 28.26 -14.00
CA GLU A 4 31.95 27.20 -14.99
C GLU A 4 31.38 25.89 -14.44
N GLY A 5 30.43 25.32 -15.19
CA GLY A 5 30.04 23.93 -15.06
C GLY A 5 31.22 23.01 -15.36
N GLN A 6 31.43 22.03 -14.48
CA GLN A 6 32.35 20.91 -14.72
C GLN A 6 31.94 20.14 -15.98
N PRO A 7 32.91 19.65 -16.79
CA PRO A 7 32.62 18.93 -18.02
C PRO A 7 32.21 17.46 -17.76
N PRO A 8 31.52 16.81 -18.72
CA PRO A 8 30.97 15.46 -18.58
C PRO A 8 32.00 14.34 -18.82
N TYR A 9 31.83 13.22 -18.11
CA TYR A 9 32.25 11.84 -18.38
C TYR A 9 33.37 11.61 -19.44
N LYS A 10 34.60 11.35 -18.95
CA LYS A 10 35.57 10.45 -19.60
C LYS A 10 35.80 9.25 -18.68
N SER A 11 35.00 8.20 -18.82
CA SER A 11 35.25 6.90 -18.15
C SER A 11 35.56 5.81 -19.18
N SER A 12 36.58 6.05 -20.01
CA SER A 12 37.47 4.97 -20.42
C SER A 12 38.63 5.08 -19.44
N SER A 13 38.71 4.18 -18.46
CA SER A 13 39.86 4.24 -17.55
C SER A 13 41.12 3.95 -18.39
N VAL A 14 42.16 4.76 -18.24
CA VAL A 14 43.47 4.56 -18.90
C VAL A 14 43.95 3.11 -18.69
N TYR A 15 43.56 2.47 -17.58
CA TYR A 15 43.84 1.08 -17.28
C TYR A 15 43.18 0.08 -18.25
N ASN A 16 41.99 0.37 -18.78
CA ASN A 16 41.32 -0.48 -19.75
C ASN A 16 42.03 -0.43 -21.11
N GLU A 17 42.48 0.76 -21.53
CA GLU A 17 43.29 0.94 -22.73
C GLU A 17 44.62 0.17 -22.62
N LEU A 18 45.34 0.32 -21.50
CA LEU A 18 46.57 -0.44 -21.23
C LEU A 18 46.36 -1.96 -21.24
N ARG A 19 45.23 -2.43 -20.70
CA ARG A 19 44.86 -3.87 -20.75
C ARG A 19 44.64 -4.33 -22.18
N SER A 20 43.91 -3.56 -23.00
CA SER A 20 43.60 -3.92 -24.39
C SER A 20 44.86 -4.01 -25.26
N GLU A 21 45.88 -3.21 -24.95
CA GLU A 21 47.20 -3.26 -25.59
C GLU A 21 48.15 -4.32 -24.99
N GLY A 22 47.71 -5.05 -23.95
CA GLY A 22 48.51 -6.06 -23.25
C GLY A 22 49.68 -5.48 -22.45
N GLN A 23 49.69 -4.17 -22.20
CA GLN A 23 50.76 -3.51 -21.47
C GLN A 23 50.61 -3.72 -19.96
N PHE A 24 51.71 -4.00 -19.27
CA PHE A 24 51.80 -4.15 -17.80
C PHE A 24 50.92 -5.25 -17.16
N CYS A 25 50.24 -6.09 -17.94
CA CYS A 25 49.46 -7.21 -17.42
C CYS A 25 50.36 -8.23 -16.72
N ASP A 26 50.06 -8.53 -15.46
CA ASP A 26 50.87 -9.35 -14.54
C ASP A 26 50.16 -10.66 -14.11
N ALA A 27 48.98 -10.91 -14.67
CA ALA A 27 48.24 -12.16 -14.55
C ALA A 27 47.40 -12.45 -15.81
N ILE A 28 47.09 -13.72 -16.01
CA ILE A 28 46.16 -14.23 -17.02
C ILE A 28 45.08 -15.03 -16.29
N ILE A 29 43.82 -14.61 -16.41
CA ILE A 29 42.67 -15.40 -15.97
C ILE A 29 42.26 -16.29 -17.15
N LYS A 30 42.18 -17.59 -16.91
CA LYS A 30 41.75 -18.55 -17.91
C LYS A 30 40.41 -19.15 -17.50
N VAL A 31 39.43 -19.03 -18.40
CA VAL A 31 38.09 -19.61 -18.25
C VAL A 31 37.85 -20.43 -19.50
N GLU A 32 37.68 -21.75 -19.30
CA GLU A 32 37.66 -22.72 -20.41
C GLU A 32 38.88 -22.56 -21.33
N ASP A 33 38.65 -22.26 -22.61
CA ASP A 33 39.68 -22.08 -23.63
C ASP A 33 40.05 -20.59 -23.87
N VAL A 34 39.45 -19.66 -23.12
CA VAL A 34 39.66 -18.21 -23.29
C VAL A 34 40.60 -17.66 -22.20
N GLU A 35 41.55 -16.83 -22.63
CA GLU A 35 42.57 -16.23 -21.77
C GLU A 35 42.42 -14.70 -21.72
N PHE A 36 42.32 -14.17 -20.51
CA PHE A 36 42.13 -12.75 -20.24
C PHE A 36 43.38 -12.17 -19.55
N PRO A 37 44.18 -11.34 -20.25
CA PRO A 37 45.29 -10.62 -19.62
C PRO A 37 44.74 -9.50 -18.72
N VAL A 38 45.23 -9.43 -17.48
CA VAL A 38 44.69 -8.55 -16.44
C VAL A 38 45.79 -7.98 -15.54
N HIS A 39 45.44 -6.91 -14.82
CA HIS A 39 46.24 -6.30 -13.76
C HIS A 39 45.73 -6.80 -12.40
N ARG A 40 46.57 -7.51 -11.63
CA ARG A 40 46.19 -8.07 -10.33
C ARG A 40 45.61 -7.03 -9.39
N VAL A 41 46.19 -5.84 -9.36
CA VAL A 41 45.77 -4.76 -8.45
C VAL A 41 44.34 -4.28 -8.73
N ILE A 42 43.92 -4.26 -10.00
CA ILE A 42 42.58 -3.81 -10.40
C ILE A 42 41.54 -4.84 -9.97
N LEU A 43 41.78 -6.13 -10.25
CA LEU A 43 40.88 -7.21 -9.83
C LEU A 43 40.82 -7.39 -8.30
N CYS A 44 41.95 -7.20 -7.60
CA CYS A 44 41.99 -7.17 -6.13
C CYS A 44 41.12 -6.07 -5.52
N ASN A 45 41.00 -4.93 -6.21
CA ASN A 45 40.17 -3.82 -5.76
C ASN A 45 38.69 -4.09 -6.03
N CYS A 46 38.38 -4.76 -7.14
CA CYS A 46 37.00 -5.07 -7.54
C CYS A 46 36.39 -6.21 -6.70
N THR A 47 37.14 -7.29 -6.42
CA THR A 47 36.57 -8.45 -5.72
C THR A 47 37.48 -8.97 -4.59
N PRO A 48 36.91 -9.33 -3.42
CA PRO A 48 37.65 -10.03 -2.37
C PRO A 48 38.17 -11.40 -2.81
N TYR A 49 37.49 -12.07 -3.75
CA TYR A 49 37.90 -13.36 -4.29
C TYR A 49 39.27 -13.28 -4.96
N PHE A 50 39.47 -12.36 -5.92
CA PHE A 50 40.76 -12.22 -6.60
C PHE A 50 41.87 -11.76 -5.63
N ARG A 51 41.52 -10.94 -4.64
CA ARG A 51 42.45 -10.57 -3.56
C ARG A 51 42.93 -11.79 -2.77
N ALA A 52 42.02 -12.69 -2.41
CA ALA A 52 42.38 -13.94 -1.74
C ALA A 52 43.15 -14.89 -2.67
N LEU A 53 42.74 -14.99 -3.94
CA LEU A 53 43.37 -15.84 -4.95
C LEU A 53 44.85 -15.48 -5.16
N PHE A 54 45.15 -14.19 -5.34
CA PHE A 54 46.51 -13.74 -5.64
C PHE A 54 47.41 -13.67 -4.40
N ILE A 55 46.86 -13.38 -3.21
CA ILE A 55 47.67 -13.20 -1.99
C ILE A 55 47.80 -14.50 -1.19
N ARG A 56 46.71 -15.27 -1.05
CA ARG A 56 46.64 -16.40 -0.10
C ARG A 56 46.69 -17.76 -0.77
N TRP A 57 46.12 -17.89 -1.96
CA TRP A 57 45.91 -19.20 -2.61
C TRP A 57 46.89 -19.49 -3.75
N SER A 58 47.87 -18.61 -3.98
CA SER A 58 48.80 -18.71 -5.10
C SER A 58 50.22 -18.33 -4.75
N ASN A 59 51.19 -18.93 -5.45
CA ASN A 59 52.60 -18.57 -5.35
C ASN A 59 52.88 -17.26 -6.10
N PRO A 60 53.87 -16.46 -5.68
CA PRO A 60 54.21 -15.18 -6.33
C PRO A 60 54.49 -15.30 -7.84
N ASP A 61 55.14 -16.40 -8.24
CA ASP A 61 55.59 -16.65 -9.62
C ASP A 61 54.49 -17.19 -10.56
N LYS A 62 53.33 -17.58 -10.02
CA LYS A 62 52.22 -18.11 -10.83
C LYS A 62 51.55 -16.97 -11.59
N GLN A 63 51.47 -17.05 -12.91
CA GLN A 63 50.85 -16.02 -13.75
C GLN A 63 49.48 -16.40 -14.33
N VAL A 64 49.22 -17.70 -14.53
CA VAL A 64 47.95 -18.19 -15.12
C VAL A 64 47.05 -18.79 -14.05
N PHE A 65 45.80 -18.35 -13.99
CA PHE A 65 44.80 -18.77 -13.01
C PHE A 65 43.55 -19.31 -13.70
N ASN A 66 43.26 -20.61 -13.51
CA ASN A 66 42.08 -21.25 -14.06
C ASN A 66 40.89 -21.07 -13.12
N ILE A 67 39.78 -20.51 -13.61
CA ILE A 67 38.53 -20.36 -12.84
C ILE A 67 37.48 -21.30 -13.46
N PRO A 68 37.12 -22.41 -12.79
CA PRO A 68 36.14 -23.35 -13.31
C PRO A 68 34.70 -22.87 -13.07
N GLY A 69 33.79 -23.28 -13.95
CA GLY A 69 32.34 -23.14 -13.75
C GLY A 69 31.73 -21.79 -14.12
N LEU A 70 32.47 -20.91 -14.79
CA LEU A 70 31.95 -19.66 -15.36
C LEU A 70 32.02 -19.72 -16.89
N SER A 71 31.09 -19.05 -17.56
CA SER A 71 31.21 -18.81 -19.00
C SER A 71 32.24 -17.70 -19.28
N PRO A 72 32.98 -17.77 -20.39
CA PRO A 72 33.93 -16.71 -20.79
C PRO A 72 33.27 -15.33 -20.91
N GLU A 73 32.02 -15.28 -21.38
CA GLU A 73 31.24 -14.05 -21.55
C GLU A 73 30.97 -13.34 -20.21
N MET A 74 30.51 -14.07 -19.18
CA MET A 74 30.29 -13.47 -17.86
C MET A 74 31.58 -13.03 -17.20
N MET A 75 32.68 -13.79 -17.38
CA MET A 75 33.99 -13.38 -16.90
C MET A 75 34.45 -12.07 -17.57
N GLU A 76 34.24 -11.94 -18.88
CA GLU A 76 34.57 -10.72 -19.61
C GLU A 76 33.80 -9.51 -19.06
N LEU A 77 32.50 -9.66 -18.78
CA LEU A 77 31.69 -8.59 -18.18
C LEU A 77 32.20 -8.17 -16.80
N ILE A 78 32.55 -9.12 -15.93
CA ILE A 78 33.08 -8.85 -14.60
C ILE A 78 34.46 -8.17 -14.68
N ILE A 79 35.32 -8.61 -15.59
CA ILE A 79 36.61 -7.96 -15.83
C ILE A 79 36.38 -6.55 -16.36
N ASN A 80 35.53 -6.35 -17.38
CA ASN A 80 35.25 -5.02 -17.92
C ASN A 80 34.73 -4.08 -16.83
N PHE A 81 33.80 -4.55 -15.98
CA PHE A 81 33.32 -3.79 -14.82
C PHE A 81 34.46 -3.36 -13.89
N ALA A 82 35.43 -4.23 -13.59
CA ALA A 82 36.58 -3.88 -12.75
C ALA A 82 37.40 -2.71 -13.31
N TYR A 83 37.38 -2.50 -14.63
CA TYR A 83 38.12 -1.43 -15.29
C TYR A 83 37.28 -0.19 -15.62
N THR A 84 35.98 -0.33 -15.90
CA THR A 84 35.12 0.77 -16.35
C THR A 84 34.19 1.29 -15.26
N GLY A 85 33.92 0.48 -14.24
CA GLY A 85 32.88 0.73 -13.23
C GLY A 85 31.45 0.57 -13.74
N SER A 86 31.26 0.01 -14.94
CA SER A 86 29.94 -0.18 -15.56
C SER A 86 29.82 -1.55 -16.21
N VAL A 87 28.62 -2.13 -16.14
CA VAL A 87 28.29 -3.44 -16.71
C VAL A 87 26.95 -3.36 -17.46
N SER A 88 26.85 -4.02 -18.61
CA SER A 88 25.62 -4.11 -19.40
C SER A 88 24.80 -5.32 -18.95
N ILE A 89 23.69 -5.08 -18.27
CA ILE A 89 22.78 -6.11 -17.76
C ILE A 89 21.56 -6.19 -18.69
N THR A 90 21.18 -7.41 -19.07
CA THR A 90 20.03 -7.73 -19.93
C THR A 90 19.24 -8.90 -19.35
N GLU A 91 18.01 -9.12 -19.81
CA GLU A 91 17.16 -10.25 -19.39
C GLU A 91 17.83 -11.62 -19.65
N GLU A 92 18.61 -11.73 -20.73
CA GLU A 92 19.29 -12.96 -21.12
C GLU A 92 20.52 -13.26 -20.25
N ASN A 93 21.23 -12.23 -19.77
CA ASN A 93 22.49 -12.42 -19.05
C ASN A 93 22.39 -12.30 -17.53
N VAL A 94 21.33 -11.70 -16.99
CA VAL A 94 21.27 -11.29 -15.58
C VAL A 94 21.40 -12.47 -14.61
N VAL A 95 20.80 -13.62 -14.93
CA VAL A 95 20.84 -14.81 -14.07
C VAL A 95 22.25 -15.39 -14.01
N GLU A 96 22.88 -15.63 -15.16
CA GLU A 96 24.24 -16.16 -15.24
C GLU A 96 25.28 -15.19 -14.66
N LEU A 97 25.13 -13.89 -14.93
CA LEU A 97 26.00 -12.85 -14.40
C LEU A 97 25.89 -12.76 -12.89
N LEU A 98 24.68 -12.84 -12.32
CA LEU A 98 24.47 -12.84 -10.87
C LEU A 98 25.10 -14.07 -10.21
N MET A 99 24.97 -15.26 -10.79
CA MET A 99 25.64 -16.47 -10.30
C MET A 99 27.17 -16.32 -10.31
N ALA A 100 27.72 -15.81 -11.42
CA ALA A 100 29.15 -15.58 -11.57
C ALA A 100 29.67 -14.51 -10.59
N ALA A 101 28.91 -13.43 -10.40
CA ALA A 101 29.25 -12.35 -9.47
C ALA A 101 29.20 -12.83 -8.01
N ASP A 102 28.20 -13.61 -7.62
CA ASP A 102 28.10 -14.21 -6.28
C ASP A 102 29.26 -15.17 -6.02
N GLN A 103 29.58 -16.04 -6.98
CA GLN A 103 30.72 -16.96 -6.90
C GLN A 103 32.06 -16.23 -6.71
N LEU A 104 32.26 -15.10 -7.38
CA LEU A 104 33.46 -14.27 -7.26
C LEU A 104 33.35 -13.20 -6.15
N ASN A 105 32.25 -13.17 -5.39
CA ASN A 105 32.00 -12.21 -4.33
C ASN A 105 32.09 -10.74 -4.81
N ALA A 106 31.63 -10.46 -6.04
CA ALA A 106 31.59 -9.14 -6.67
C ALA A 106 30.29 -8.41 -6.26
N MET A 107 30.23 -7.95 -5.00
CA MET A 107 28.98 -7.45 -4.40
C MET A 107 28.33 -6.26 -5.12
N ASP A 108 29.12 -5.40 -5.78
CA ASP A 108 28.57 -4.28 -6.55
C ASP A 108 27.78 -4.77 -7.78
N ILE A 109 28.28 -5.81 -8.47
CA ILE A 109 27.59 -6.44 -9.59
C ILE A 109 26.37 -7.22 -9.10
N VAL A 110 26.49 -7.94 -7.97
CA VAL A 110 25.36 -8.63 -7.32
C VAL A 110 24.24 -7.65 -7.03
N LYS A 111 24.57 -6.46 -6.51
CA LYS A 111 23.59 -5.40 -6.25
C LYS A 111 22.95 -4.89 -7.53
N LEU A 112 23.74 -4.55 -8.55
CA LEU A 112 23.20 -4.08 -9.84
C LEU A 112 22.27 -5.11 -10.51
N CYS A 113 22.64 -6.39 -10.48
CA CYS A 113 21.79 -7.47 -11.01
C CYS A 113 20.52 -7.65 -10.16
N SER A 114 20.64 -7.54 -8.83
CA SER A 114 19.49 -7.62 -7.93
C SER A 114 18.51 -6.44 -8.13
N ASP A 115 19.03 -5.24 -8.36
CA ASP A 115 18.23 -4.04 -8.65
C ASP A 115 17.52 -4.19 -10.02
N PHE A 116 18.20 -4.72 -11.04
CA PHE A 116 17.59 -5.03 -12.33
C PHE A 116 16.45 -6.06 -12.22
N LEU A 117 16.67 -7.16 -11.49
CA LEU A 117 15.64 -8.19 -11.26
C LEU A 117 14.46 -7.64 -10.46
N TRP A 118 14.72 -6.74 -9.51
CA TRP A 118 13.68 -6.07 -8.74
C TRP A 118 12.79 -5.20 -9.62
N GLU A 119 13.36 -4.42 -10.54
CA GLU A 119 12.61 -3.57 -11.47
C GLU A 119 11.74 -4.35 -12.45
N GLN A 120 12.07 -5.62 -12.70
CA GLN A 120 11.35 -6.53 -13.61
C GLN A 120 10.43 -7.53 -12.88
N LEU A 121 10.22 -7.40 -11.56
CA LEU A 121 9.31 -8.30 -10.85
C LEU A 121 7.87 -8.15 -11.34
N CYS A 122 7.30 -9.27 -11.78
CA CYS A 122 5.93 -9.39 -12.24
C CYS A 122 5.29 -10.68 -11.69
N PRO A 123 3.95 -10.83 -11.75
CA PRO A 123 3.27 -12.02 -11.26
C PRO A 123 3.81 -13.32 -11.88
N GLU A 124 4.29 -13.25 -13.13
CA GLU A 124 4.75 -14.38 -13.93
C GLU A 124 6.15 -14.90 -13.55
N ASN A 125 7.01 -14.07 -12.93
CA ASN A 125 8.42 -14.42 -12.65
C ASN A 125 8.80 -14.37 -11.16
N CYS A 126 7.91 -13.87 -10.31
CA CYS A 126 8.24 -13.56 -8.92
C CYS A 126 8.57 -14.81 -8.09
N VAL A 127 7.93 -15.94 -8.38
CA VAL A 127 8.17 -17.22 -7.70
C VAL A 127 9.52 -17.79 -8.12
N GLY A 128 9.82 -17.78 -9.42
CA GLY A 128 11.12 -18.20 -9.97
C GLY A 128 12.27 -17.37 -9.42
N ILE A 129 12.14 -16.04 -9.39
CA ILE A 129 13.15 -15.14 -8.81
C ILE A 129 13.33 -15.43 -7.31
N TRP A 130 12.24 -15.61 -6.56
CA TRP A 130 12.31 -15.93 -5.14
C TRP A 130 13.01 -17.29 -4.89
N GLN A 131 12.67 -18.33 -5.64
CA GLN A 131 13.33 -19.63 -5.55
C GLN A 131 14.81 -19.54 -5.95
N PHE A 132 15.13 -18.75 -6.97
CA PHE A 132 16.50 -18.50 -7.42
C PHE A 132 17.38 -17.83 -6.35
N THR A 133 16.80 -16.96 -5.50
CA THR A 133 17.53 -16.38 -4.35
C THR A 133 17.94 -17.38 -3.27
N LYS A 134 17.51 -18.65 -3.36
CA LYS A 134 18.03 -19.74 -2.53
C LYS A 134 19.36 -20.28 -3.06
N VAL A 135 19.62 -20.11 -4.35
CA VAL A 135 20.86 -20.51 -5.03
C VAL A 135 21.91 -19.40 -4.94
N CYS A 136 21.53 -18.15 -5.23
CA CYS A 136 22.38 -16.97 -5.07
C CYS A 136 22.04 -16.21 -3.79
N LEU A 137 23.01 -15.99 -2.92
CA LEU A 137 22.79 -15.37 -1.60
C LEU A 137 22.54 -13.85 -1.72
N SER A 138 21.33 -13.46 -2.12
CA SER A 138 20.85 -12.06 -2.07
C SER A 138 19.66 -11.93 -1.10
N PRO A 139 19.90 -11.63 0.19
CA PRO A 139 18.83 -11.51 1.18
C PRO A 139 17.83 -10.40 0.88
N GLU A 140 18.31 -9.28 0.31
CA GLU A 140 17.48 -8.13 -0.05
C GLU A 140 16.51 -8.47 -1.18
N LEU A 141 17.00 -9.08 -2.26
CA LEU A 141 16.15 -9.52 -3.37
C LEU A 141 15.16 -10.59 -2.90
N ARG A 142 15.59 -11.52 -2.04
CA ARG A 142 14.72 -12.56 -1.49
C ARG A 142 13.54 -11.97 -0.72
N ALA A 143 13.82 -11.03 0.18
CA ALA A 143 12.78 -10.38 0.99
C ALA A 143 11.80 -9.59 0.11
N LYS A 144 12.34 -8.86 -0.87
CA LYS A 144 11.58 -8.11 -1.87
C LYS A 144 10.67 -9.00 -2.73
N ALA A 145 11.20 -10.07 -3.31
CA ALA A 145 10.44 -11.01 -4.13
C ALA A 145 9.36 -11.73 -3.30
N TYR A 146 9.68 -12.15 -2.09
CA TYR A 146 8.69 -12.75 -1.19
C TYR A 146 7.58 -11.77 -0.80
N HIS A 147 7.93 -10.52 -0.48
CA HIS A 147 6.95 -9.48 -0.19
C HIS A 147 6.04 -9.19 -1.39
N TYR A 148 6.59 -9.26 -2.61
CA TYR A 148 5.81 -9.14 -3.84
C TYR A 148 4.78 -10.26 -3.98
N ILE A 149 5.18 -11.52 -3.73
CA ILE A 149 4.29 -12.70 -3.77
C ILE A 149 3.12 -12.53 -2.79
N ILE A 150 3.39 -12.17 -1.53
CA ILE A 150 2.32 -12.03 -0.53
C ILE A 150 1.42 -10.82 -0.80
N SER A 151 1.94 -9.75 -1.39
CA SER A 151 1.18 -8.52 -1.68
C SER A 151 0.28 -8.66 -2.90
N ASN A 152 0.69 -9.46 -3.89
CA ASN A 152 -0.01 -9.65 -5.17
C ASN A 152 -0.55 -11.09 -5.33
N PHE A 153 -0.80 -11.79 -4.23
CA PHE A 153 -1.09 -13.21 -4.23
C PHE A 153 -2.22 -13.61 -5.19
N GLU A 154 -3.29 -12.82 -5.28
CA GLU A 154 -4.42 -13.11 -6.17
C GLU A 154 -4.03 -13.17 -7.65
N GLN A 155 -3.05 -12.36 -8.08
CA GLN A 155 -2.51 -12.40 -9.45
C GLN A 155 -1.52 -13.56 -9.61
N VAL A 156 -0.63 -13.76 -8.63
CA VAL A 156 0.39 -14.83 -8.67
C VAL A 156 -0.24 -16.22 -8.74
N VAL A 157 -1.38 -16.45 -8.07
CA VAL A 157 -2.10 -17.73 -8.11
C VAL A 157 -2.57 -18.10 -9.51
N LEU A 158 -2.78 -17.12 -10.40
CA LEU A 158 -3.21 -17.36 -11.78
C LEU A 158 -2.09 -17.94 -12.64
N GLU A 159 -0.83 -17.64 -12.31
CA GLU A 159 0.34 -17.97 -13.12
C GLU A 159 0.85 -19.41 -12.95
N GLU A 160 1.65 -19.87 -13.92
CA GLU A 160 2.17 -21.24 -13.94
C GLU A 160 3.28 -21.47 -12.90
N GLU A 161 4.13 -20.48 -12.62
CA GLU A 161 5.22 -20.63 -11.64
C GLU A 161 4.70 -20.91 -10.23
N PHE A 162 3.50 -20.44 -9.88
CA PHE A 162 2.86 -20.79 -8.60
C PHE A 162 2.71 -22.30 -8.40
N LEU A 163 2.50 -23.05 -9.48
CA LEU A 163 2.35 -24.51 -9.42
C LEU A 163 3.68 -25.22 -9.09
N GLN A 164 4.82 -24.54 -9.24
CA GLN A 164 6.16 -25.05 -8.96
C GLN A 164 6.55 -24.95 -7.47
N LEU A 165 5.75 -24.27 -6.64
CA LEU A 165 5.99 -24.16 -5.20
C LEU A 165 6.04 -25.54 -4.52
N THR A 166 6.96 -25.70 -3.57
CA THR A 166 6.98 -26.88 -2.69
C THR A 166 5.87 -26.81 -1.64
N VAL A 167 5.61 -27.92 -0.96
CA VAL A 167 4.61 -27.96 0.13
C VAL A 167 5.00 -27.04 1.29
N GLU A 168 6.28 -26.94 1.63
CA GLU A 168 6.78 -26.08 2.69
C GLU A 168 6.67 -24.61 2.31
N GLU A 169 7.00 -24.26 1.07
CA GLU A 169 6.88 -22.90 0.54
C GLU A 169 5.42 -22.44 0.51
N LEU A 170 4.53 -23.29 0.00
CA LEU A 170 3.10 -22.98 -0.01
C LEU A 170 2.54 -22.89 1.40
N ALA A 171 2.89 -23.81 2.30
CA ALA A 171 2.45 -23.77 3.69
C ALA A 171 2.87 -22.47 4.38
N ASP A 172 4.11 -22.02 4.16
CA ASP A 172 4.64 -20.76 4.70
C ASP A 172 3.85 -19.56 4.18
N ILE A 173 3.58 -19.49 2.86
CA ILE A 173 2.77 -18.40 2.27
C ILE A 173 1.34 -18.39 2.82
N LEU A 174 0.68 -19.56 2.90
CA LEU A 174 -0.72 -19.66 3.31
C LEU A 174 -0.94 -19.33 4.80
N ASP A 175 0.03 -19.67 5.66
CA ASP A 175 -0.04 -19.44 7.12
C ASP A 175 0.00 -17.95 7.49
N ARG A 176 0.57 -17.11 6.61
CA ARG A 176 0.89 -15.72 6.94
C ARG A 176 -0.32 -14.85 7.21
N ASP A 177 -0.24 -14.09 8.30
CA ASP A 177 -1.23 -13.09 8.67
C ASP A 177 -1.26 -11.92 7.69
N ASP A 178 -0.14 -11.53 7.08
CA ASP A 178 -0.01 -10.44 6.12
C ASP A 178 -0.17 -10.85 4.65
N LEU A 179 -0.67 -12.06 4.38
CA LEU A 179 -1.05 -12.46 3.02
C LEU A 179 -2.21 -11.59 2.51
N ASN A 180 -1.99 -10.84 1.42
CA ASN A 180 -2.97 -9.92 0.89
C ASN A 180 -3.97 -10.63 -0.04
N VAL A 181 -5.13 -10.97 0.52
CA VAL A 181 -6.26 -11.57 -0.21
C VAL A 181 -7.56 -10.92 0.23
N GLN A 182 -8.47 -10.71 -0.70
CA GLN A 182 -9.77 -10.13 -0.40
C GLN A 182 -10.68 -11.12 0.33
N LEU A 183 -10.65 -12.38 -0.12
CA LEU A 183 -11.49 -13.46 0.37
C LEU A 183 -10.68 -14.74 0.60
N GLU A 184 -11.00 -15.49 1.66
CA GLU A 184 -10.40 -16.80 1.92
C GLU A 184 -10.79 -17.87 0.89
N THR A 185 -11.85 -17.62 0.10
CA THR A 185 -12.22 -18.46 -1.05
C THR A 185 -11.07 -18.52 -2.06
N THR A 186 -10.41 -17.40 -2.34
CA THR A 186 -9.25 -17.35 -3.24
C THR A 186 -8.10 -18.22 -2.73
N VAL A 187 -7.88 -18.25 -1.42
CA VAL A 187 -6.84 -19.05 -0.77
C VAL A 187 -7.15 -20.56 -0.90
N TYR A 188 -8.41 -20.94 -0.68
CA TYR A 188 -8.86 -22.32 -0.86
C TYR A 188 -8.78 -22.77 -2.32
N GLU A 189 -9.15 -21.90 -3.26
CA GLU A 189 -9.05 -22.15 -4.70
C GLU A 189 -7.59 -22.30 -5.14
N ALA A 190 -6.68 -21.46 -4.62
CA ALA A 190 -5.24 -21.58 -4.83
C ALA A 190 -4.69 -22.94 -4.37
N LEU A 191 -5.07 -23.37 -3.16
CA LEU A 191 -4.72 -24.69 -2.62
C LEU A 191 -5.23 -25.82 -3.53
N THR A 192 -6.49 -25.72 -3.97
CA THR A 192 -7.12 -26.73 -4.84
C THR A 192 -6.44 -26.79 -6.21
N LYS A 193 -6.09 -25.63 -6.79
CA LYS A 193 -5.36 -25.52 -8.05
C LYS A 193 -3.98 -26.19 -7.93
N TRP A 194 -3.25 -25.91 -6.86
CA TRP A 194 -1.93 -26.50 -6.61
C TRP A 194 -1.99 -28.03 -6.44
N ILE A 195 -2.97 -28.56 -5.69
CA ILE A 195 -3.16 -30.01 -5.53
C ILE A 195 -3.53 -30.68 -6.86
N SER A 196 -4.40 -30.04 -7.64
CA SER A 196 -4.92 -30.59 -8.90
C SER A 196 -3.85 -30.71 -9.99
N HIS A 197 -2.72 -30.00 -9.87
CA HIS A 197 -1.60 -30.10 -10.82
C HIS A 197 -0.87 -31.45 -10.72
N VAL A 198 -0.63 -31.96 -9.51
CA VAL A 198 0.02 -33.28 -9.28
C VAL A 198 -0.75 -34.07 -8.21
N PRO A 199 -1.97 -34.55 -8.52
CA PRO A 199 -2.88 -35.09 -7.51
C PRO A 199 -2.37 -36.37 -6.85
N ALA A 200 -1.54 -37.16 -7.54
CA ALA A 200 -1.00 -38.40 -7.00
C ALA A 200 -0.09 -38.16 -5.78
N GLU A 201 0.71 -37.08 -5.81
CA GLU A 201 1.67 -36.75 -4.76
C GLU A 201 1.10 -35.72 -3.77
N ARG A 202 0.31 -34.75 -4.26
CA ARG A 202 -0.10 -33.59 -3.47
C ARG A 202 -1.32 -33.83 -2.57
N LYS A 203 -2.17 -34.83 -2.89
CA LYS A 203 -3.36 -35.16 -2.09
C LYS A 203 -3.04 -35.47 -0.63
N GLN A 204 -1.88 -36.09 -0.36
CA GLN A 204 -1.47 -36.44 1.01
C GLN A 204 -1.17 -35.21 1.88
N HIS A 205 -0.84 -34.08 1.27
CA HIS A 205 -0.47 -32.84 1.97
C HIS A 205 -1.70 -31.97 2.33
N LEU A 206 -2.89 -32.37 1.91
CA LEU A 206 -4.13 -31.63 2.19
C LEU A 206 -4.37 -31.45 3.70
N THR A 207 -4.08 -32.45 4.53
CA THR A 207 -4.25 -32.35 6.00
C THR A 207 -3.31 -31.34 6.64
N ALA A 208 -2.13 -31.10 6.05
CA ALA A 208 -1.16 -30.12 6.53
C ALA A 208 -1.48 -28.70 6.05
N LEU A 209 -2.02 -28.56 4.83
CA LEU A 209 -2.27 -27.27 4.19
C LEU A 209 -3.66 -26.70 4.50
N LEU A 210 -4.70 -27.52 4.63
CA LEU A 210 -6.07 -27.06 4.88
C LEU A 210 -6.20 -26.23 6.18
N PRO A 211 -5.53 -26.55 7.29
CA PRO A 211 -5.55 -25.72 8.51
C PRO A 211 -4.97 -24.31 8.33
N LYS A 212 -4.21 -24.06 7.26
CA LYS A 212 -3.63 -22.76 6.92
C LYS A 212 -4.64 -21.85 6.18
N VAL A 213 -5.74 -22.41 5.71
CA VAL A 213 -6.87 -21.67 5.14
C VAL A 213 -7.83 -21.31 6.26
N ARG A 214 -8.26 -20.04 6.33
CA ARG A 214 -9.10 -19.55 7.43
C ARG A 214 -10.57 -19.82 7.12
N LEU A 215 -10.93 -21.09 7.10
CA LEU A 215 -12.26 -21.60 6.73
C LEU A 215 -13.39 -20.92 7.50
N GLY A 216 -13.11 -20.42 8.71
CA GLY A 216 -14.06 -19.71 9.55
C GLY A 216 -14.55 -18.36 9.00
N LEU A 217 -13.84 -17.80 8.01
CA LEU A 217 -14.17 -16.52 7.38
C LEU A 217 -14.91 -16.69 6.04
N MET A 218 -15.14 -17.93 5.61
CA MET A 218 -15.87 -18.25 4.39
C MET A 218 -17.39 -18.27 4.65
N THR A 219 -18.19 -18.05 3.60
CA THR A 219 -19.65 -18.14 3.73
C THR A 219 -20.10 -19.58 3.95
N SER A 220 -21.19 -19.76 4.72
CA SER A 220 -21.74 -21.10 5.00
C SER A 220 -22.13 -21.84 3.73
N ASP A 221 -22.65 -21.12 2.74
CA ASP A 221 -23.06 -21.70 1.45
C ASP A 221 -21.84 -22.19 0.67
N TYR A 222 -20.76 -21.41 0.60
CA TYR A 222 -19.55 -21.84 -0.08
C TYR A 222 -18.89 -23.06 0.60
N LEU A 223 -18.85 -23.08 1.93
CA LEU A 223 -18.31 -24.22 2.68
C LEU A 223 -19.08 -25.52 2.36
N LYS A 224 -20.40 -25.46 2.25
CA LYS A 224 -21.24 -26.61 1.90
C LYS A 224 -21.09 -27.01 0.44
N ASP A 225 -21.18 -26.04 -0.45
CA ASP A 225 -21.33 -26.29 -1.88
C ASP A 225 -20.01 -26.60 -2.58
N ASN A 226 -18.88 -26.12 -2.05
CA ASN A 226 -17.55 -26.28 -2.68
C ASN A 226 -16.53 -27.04 -1.81
N VAL A 227 -16.51 -26.82 -0.49
CA VAL A 227 -15.49 -27.44 0.38
C VAL A 227 -15.91 -28.84 0.79
N LEU A 228 -17.11 -29.00 1.37
CA LEU A 228 -17.62 -30.29 1.84
C LEU A 228 -18.03 -31.23 0.70
N SER A 229 -18.47 -30.68 -0.43
CA SER A 229 -18.82 -31.44 -1.64
C SER A 229 -17.61 -31.95 -2.42
N SER A 230 -16.41 -31.40 -2.15
CA SER A 230 -15.19 -31.77 -2.85
C SER A 230 -14.78 -33.21 -2.54
N GLU A 231 -14.53 -34.01 -3.58
CA GLU A 231 -14.03 -35.38 -3.45
C GLU A 231 -12.69 -35.46 -2.70
N LEU A 232 -11.89 -34.39 -2.75
CA LEU A 232 -10.60 -34.30 -2.05
C LEU A 232 -10.78 -34.27 -0.53
N VAL A 233 -11.81 -33.56 -0.05
CA VAL A 233 -12.10 -33.37 1.37
C VAL A 233 -12.96 -34.52 1.88
N GLY A 234 -13.99 -34.92 1.12
CA GLY A 234 -14.90 -36.00 1.50
C GLY A 234 -14.23 -37.37 1.68
N ALA A 235 -13.09 -37.60 1.02
CA ALA A 235 -12.30 -38.82 1.17
C ALA A 235 -11.46 -38.86 2.47
N ASN A 236 -11.31 -37.73 3.18
CA ASN A 236 -10.46 -37.62 4.35
C ASN A 236 -11.24 -37.24 5.62
N SER A 237 -11.36 -38.20 6.55
CA SER A 237 -12.05 -38.03 7.83
C SER A 237 -11.46 -36.94 8.73
N GLU A 238 -10.16 -36.66 8.61
CA GLU A 238 -9.48 -35.64 9.41
C GLU A 238 -9.81 -34.23 8.90
N CYS A 239 -9.86 -34.03 7.57
CA CYS A 239 -10.32 -32.77 6.99
C CYS A 239 -11.78 -32.49 7.33
N LEU A 240 -12.65 -33.50 7.28
CA LEU A 240 -14.06 -33.38 7.66
C LEU A 240 -14.24 -33.00 9.13
N SER A 241 -13.43 -33.56 10.04
CA SER A 241 -13.49 -33.21 11.46
C SER A 241 -12.99 -31.79 11.71
N MET A 242 -11.94 -31.35 11.01
CA MET A 242 -11.44 -29.96 11.04
C MET A 242 -12.50 -28.96 10.58
N ILE A 243 -13.19 -29.22 9.47
CA ILE A 243 -14.25 -28.35 8.95
C ILE A 243 -15.45 -28.33 9.91
N SER A 244 -15.83 -29.49 10.45
CA SER A 244 -16.93 -29.58 11.41
C SER A 244 -16.63 -28.79 12.68
N ASN A 245 -15.40 -28.87 13.20
CA ASN A 245 -14.95 -28.08 14.33
C ASN A 245 -14.92 -26.58 13.99
N ALA A 246 -14.41 -26.19 12.81
CA ALA A 246 -14.42 -24.81 12.36
C ALA A 246 -15.84 -24.23 12.29
N ILE A 247 -16.80 -24.98 11.74
CA ILE A 247 -18.22 -24.57 11.69
C ILE A 247 -18.81 -24.44 13.10
N LEU A 248 -18.52 -25.39 13.98
CA LEU A 248 -18.97 -25.34 15.38
C LEU A 248 -18.38 -24.14 16.13
N ASP A 249 -17.11 -23.81 15.88
CA ASP A 249 -16.45 -22.65 16.48
C ASP A 249 -17.05 -21.33 15.98
N ILE A 250 -17.35 -21.21 14.67
CA ILE A 250 -18.07 -20.07 14.08
C ILE A 250 -19.43 -19.88 14.78
N HIS A 251 -20.19 -20.97 14.95
CA HIS A 251 -21.53 -20.93 15.52
C HIS A 251 -21.50 -20.72 17.05
N GLY A 252 -20.50 -21.25 17.76
CA GLY A 252 -20.31 -21.11 19.21
C GLY A 252 -19.81 -19.74 19.66
N LEU A 253 -19.19 -18.98 18.75
CA LEU A 253 -18.73 -17.61 18.93
C LEU A 253 -19.86 -16.61 19.22
N GLY A 254 -21.10 -16.91 18.81
CA GLY A 254 -22.27 -16.13 19.20
C GLY A 254 -22.58 -16.17 20.71
N SER A 255 -21.99 -17.11 21.46
CA SER A 255 -22.25 -17.33 22.90
C SER A 255 -21.05 -17.09 23.81
N ARG A 256 -19.84 -16.84 23.27
CA ARG A 256 -18.60 -16.61 24.06
C ARG A 256 -18.19 -15.12 24.06
N PRO A 257 -17.42 -14.65 25.06
CA PRO A 257 -16.76 -13.35 24.97
C PRO A 257 -15.88 -13.30 23.72
N PHE A 258 -16.18 -12.35 22.82
CA PHE A 258 -15.66 -12.24 21.45
C PHE A 258 -14.12 -12.31 21.33
N MET A 259 -13.41 -11.84 22.36
CA MET A 259 -11.93 -11.87 22.46
C MET A 259 -11.35 -13.29 22.37
N SER A 260 -12.06 -14.31 22.86
CA SER A 260 -11.54 -15.67 22.88
C SER A 260 -11.59 -16.38 21.52
N GLY A 261 -12.42 -15.93 20.58
CA GLY A 261 -12.53 -16.55 19.26
C GLY A 261 -11.49 -16.05 18.27
N LEU A 262 -11.01 -14.81 18.40
CA LEU A 262 -10.01 -14.21 17.51
C LEU A 262 -8.58 -14.73 17.72
N CYS A 263 -8.35 -15.46 18.82
CA CYS A 263 -7.11 -16.20 19.04
C CYS A 263 -7.03 -17.50 18.22
N HIS A 264 -8.15 -17.99 17.69
CA HIS A 264 -8.17 -19.24 16.94
C HIS A 264 -7.78 -19.01 15.47
N PRO A 265 -6.74 -19.69 14.94
CA PRO A 265 -6.19 -19.42 13.60
C PRO A 265 -7.23 -19.47 12.47
N LEU A 266 -8.23 -20.34 12.56
CA LEU A 266 -9.23 -20.55 11.49
C LEU A 266 -10.27 -19.43 11.33
N VAL A 267 -10.45 -18.57 12.34
CA VAL A 267 -11.46 -17.50 12.36
C VAL A 267 -10.84 -16.11 12.54
N ARG A 268 -9.52 -16.02 12.65
CA ARG A 268 -8.78 -14.77 12.78
C ARG A 268 -8.65 -14.10 11.41
N PRO A 269 -9.17 -12.90 11.16
CA PRO A 269 -8.96 -12.18 9.90
C PRO A 269 -7.48 -11.94 9.57
N ARG A 270 -7.12 -11.89 8.28
CA ARG A 270 -5.77 -11.49 7.81
C ARG A 270 -5.53 -10.01 8.04
N LEU A 271 -4.26 -9.60 8.12
CA LEU A 271 -3.84 -8.21 8.34
C LEU A 271 -4.23 -7.40 7.11
N PRO A 272 -4.88 -6.24 7.30
CA PRO A 272 -5.19 -5.39 6.17
C PRO A 272 -3.89 -4.80 5.61
N HIS A 273 -3.76 -4.76 4.29
CA HIS A 273 -2.62 -4.10 3.62
C HIS A 273 -2.72 -2.57 3.70
N SER A 274 -3.95 -2.06 3.84
CA SER A 274 -4.25 -0.65 4.00
C SER A 274 -5.34 -0.45 5.04
N ILE A 275 -5.34 0.71 5.69
CA ILE A 275 -6.34 1.08 6.70
C ILE A 275 -6.98 2.41 6.33
N LEU A 276 -8.23 2.59 6.72
CA LEU A 276 -8.95 3.84 6.56
C LEU A 276 -8.89 4.64 7.86
N LEU A 277 -8.28 5.82 7.82
CA LEU A 277 -8.27 6.75 8.96
C LEU A 277 -9.43 7.73 8.86
N ALA A 278 -10.11 7.95 9.98
CA ALA A 278 -11.10 9.00 10.16
C ALA A 278 -10.58 10.01 11.18
N ILE A 279 -10.38 11.25 10.74
CA ILE A 279 -9.48 12.20 11.41
C ILE A 279 -10.20 13.49 11.76
N GLY A 280 -10.06 13.88 13.03
CA GLY A 280 -10.53 15.15 13.57
C GLY A 280 -12.04 15.35 13.39
N GLY A 281 -12.45 16.54 12.97
CA GLY A 281 -13.85 16.87 12.71
C GLY A 281 -14.53 17.56 13.88
N TRP A 282 -15.85 17.63 13.84
CA TRP A 282 -16.71 18.35 14.79
C TRP A 282 -17.60 17.36 15.54
N SER A 283 -17.53 17.35 16.87
CA SER A 283 -18.29 16.46 17.75
C SER A 283 -18.71 17.19 19.04
N GLY A 284 -19.95 16.97 19.50
CA GLY A 284 -20.43 17.56 20.76
C GLY A 284 -20.33 19.10 20.81
N GLY A 285 -20.51 19.77 19.66
CA GLY A 285 -20.37 21.23 19.55
C GLY A 285 -18.93 21.73 19.46
N ASN A 286 -17.95 20.83 19.33
CA ASN A 286 -16.52 21.15 19.37
C ASN A 286 -15.69 20.45 18.30
N PRO A 287 -14.67 21.11 17.71
CA PRO A 287 -13.61 20.40 17.01
C PRO A 287 -13.00 19.34 17.90
N THR A 288 -12.62 18.21 17.31
CA THR A 288 -11.92 17.10 17.97
C THR A 288 -10.61 16.81 17.23
N ASN A 289 -9.64 16.22 17.94
CA ASN A 289 -8.41 15.65 17.40
C ASN A 289 -8.48 14.12 17.33
N GLY A 290 -9.67 13.53 17.56
CA GLY A 290 -9.85 12.08 17.56
C GLY A 290 -9.46 11.48 16.21
N ILE A 291 -8.66 10.42 16.26
CA ILE A 291 -8.28 9.61 15.10
C ILE A 291 -8.74 8.18 15.38
N GLU A 292 -9.57 7.66 14.49
CA GLU A 292 -9.95 6.24 14.49
C GLU A 292 -9.47 5.60 13.20
N ALA A 293 -8.84 4.43 13.31
CA ALA A 293 -8.39 3.59 12.21
C ALA A 293 -9.37 2.43 12.02
N TYR A 294 -9.82 2.22 10.78
CA TYR A 294 -10.71 1.13 10.42
C TYR A 294 -9.93 -0.03 9.80
N ASP A 295 -10.00 -1.18 10.47
CA ASP A 295 -9.54 -2.47 9.95
C ASP A 295 -10.67 -3.05 9.08
N CYS A 296 -10.49 -3.01 7.76
CA CYS A 296 -11.44 -3.52 6.77
C CYS A 296 -11.62 -5.05 6.88
N ARG A 297 -10.58 -5.79 7.29
CA ARG A 297 -10.61 -7.26 7.41
C ARG A 297 -11.38 -7.69 8.66
N ALA A 298 -11.25 -6.94 9.75
CA ALA A 298 -11.99 -7.19 10.99
C ALA A 298 -13.35 -6.48 11.07
N ASN A 299 -13.63 -5.52 10.17
CA ASN A 299 -14.80 -4.62 10.22
C ASN A 299 -14.93 -3.95 11.61
N ARG A 300 -13.85 -3.29 12.05
CA ARG A 300 -13.75 -2.66 13.37
C ARG A 300 -12.92 -1.39 13.32
N TRP A 301 -13.27 -0.46 14.20
CA TRP A 301 -12.50 0.76 14.45
C TRP A 301 -11.59 0.58 15.66
N VAL A 302 -10.43 1.22 15.61
CA VAL A 302 -9.47 1.32 16.72
C VAL A 302 -9.13 2.79 16.91
N ASN A 303 -9.18 3.25 18.16
CA ASN A 303 -8.77 4.61 18.48
C ASN A 303 -7.23 4.69 18.49
N VAL A 304 -6.69 5.54 17.62
CA VAL A 304 -5.25 5.78 17.45
C VAL A 304 -4.89 7.25 17.69
N THR A 305 -5.76 7.95 18.43
CA THR A 305 -5.62 9.38 18.74
C THR A 305 -4.31 9.66 19.46
N ASN A 306 -3.57 10.65 18.98
CA ASN A 306 -2.38 11.15 19.65
C ASN A 306 -2.71 12.45 20.42
N ASN A 307 -2.46 12.45 21.72
CA ASN A 307 -2.76 13.58 22.62
C ASN A 307 -1.93 14.86 22.34
N LEU A 308 -0.98 14.81 21.41
CA LEU A 308 -0.15 15.95 21.02
C LEU A 308 -0.80 16.83 19.94
N GLU A 309 -1.89 16.38 19.31
CA GLU A 309 -2.53 17.12 18.23
C GLU A 309 -3.64 18.04 18.73
N PHE A 310 -3.74 19.22 18.11
CA PHE A 310 -4.80 20.17 18.42
C PHE A 310 -6.09 19.83 17.66
N PRO A 311 -7.25 19.93 18.32
CA PRO A 311 -8.53 19.69 17.67
C PRO A 311 -8.75 20.55 16.43
N ARG A 312 -9.18 19.94 15.31
CA ARG A 312 -9.47 20.65 14.06
C ARG A 312 -10.64 20.04 13.29
N ALA A 313 -11.49 20.91 12.76
CA ALA A 313 -12.58 20.57 11.84
C ALA A 313 -12.39 21.25 10.48
N TYR A 314 -13.04 20.72 9.44
CA TYR A 314 -13.03 21.30 8.09
C TYR A 314 -11.63 21.44 7.48
N HIS A 315 -10.69 20.61 7.93
CA HIS A 315 -9.36 20.46 7.35
C HIS A 315 -9.42 19.41 6.24
N GLY A 316 -8.44 19.42 5.35
CA GLY A 316 -8.18 18.29 4.44
C GLY A 316 -7.11 17.36 5.00
N ALA A 317 -7.18 16.08 4.63
CA ALA A 317 -6.12 15.10 4.88
C ALA A 317 -5.62 14.49 3.57
N ALA A 318 -4.34 14.13 3.52
CA ALA A 318 -3.73 13.44 2.40
C ALA A 318 -2.62 12.50 2.89
N PHE A 319 -2.51 11.31 2.29
CA PHE A 319 -1.40 10.40 2.53
C PHE A 319 -0.41 10.47 1.37
N LEU A 320 0.86 10.72 1.68
CA LEU A 320 1.92 10.81 0.70
C LEU A 320 3.26 10.44 1.33
N ASN A 321 4.03 9.58 0.63
CA ASN A 321 5.38 9.16 1.02
C ASN A 321 5.48 8.62 2.46
N GLY A 322 4.46 7.88 2.92
CA GLY A 322 4.44 7.30 4.27
C GLY A 322 3.93 8.24 5.37
N TYR A 323 3.54 9.48 5.04
CA TYR A 323 3.06 10.45 6.01
C TYR A 323 1.62 10.90 5.71
N VAL A 324 0.88 11.21 6.77
CA VAL A 324 -0.44 11.84 6.68
C VAL A 324 -0.29 13.34 6.87
N TYR A 325 -0.87 14.16 6.00
CA TYR A 325 -0.80 15.61 6.05
C TYR A 325 -2.14 16.20 6.45
N PHE A 326 -2.18 17.03 7.48
CA PHE A 326 -3.36 17.79 7.89
C PHE A 326 -3.24 19.22 7.42
N ILE A 327 -4.16 19.65 6.55
CA ILE A 327 -4.05 20.91 5.82
C ILE A 327 -5.23 21.82 6.18
N GLY A 328 -4.90 22.99 6.75
CA GLY A 328 -5.91 24.02 7.05
C GLY A 328 -6.88 23.64 8.16
N GLY A 329 -8.14 24.04 8.03
CA GLY A 329 -9.20 23.80 9.02
C GLY A 329 -9.40 24.94 10.00
N PHE A 330 -10.20 24.65 11.04
CA PHE A 330 -10.72 25.63 11.99
C PHE A 330 -10.87 25.02 13.38
N ASP A 331 -10.49 25.77 14.42
CA ASP A 331 -10.57 25.35 15.84
C ASP A 331 -11.63 26.11 16.66
N ARG A 332 -12.38 27.02 16.01
CA ARG A 332 -13.31 28.07 16.51
C ARG A 332 -12.75 29.47 16.59
N VAL A 333 -11.45 29.59 16.73
CA VAL A 333 -10.80 30.89 16.93
C VAL A 333 -10.14 31.30 15.62
N GLU A 334 -9.34 30.41 15.05
CA GLU A 334 -8.50 30.74 13.90
C GLU A 334 -8.78 29.81 12.71
N HIS A 335 -8.72 30.41 11.51
CA HIS A 335 -8.64 29.70 10.25
C HIS A 335 -7.18 29.41 9.94
N PHE A 336 -6.81 28.15 9.74
CA PHE A 336 -5.41 27.77 9.68
C PHE A 336 -4.81 27.90 8.28
N THR A 337 -3.59 28.46 8.22
CA THR A 337 -2.61 28.25 7.13
C THR A 337 -1.73 27.02 7.39
N SER A 338 -1.77 26.50 8.62
CA SER A 338 -0.84 25.50 9.10
C SER A 338 -1.07 24.13 8.46
N VAL A 339 0.05 23.48 8.17
CA VAL A 339 0.10 22.11 7.67
C VAL A 339 0.92 21.28 8.64
N CYS A 340 0.33 20.20 9.13
CA CYS A 340 1.01 19.24 9.98
C CYS A 340 1.27 17.97 9.18
N ARG A 341 2.53 17.52 9.16
CA ARG A 341 2.89 16.20 8.69
C ARG A 341 2.93 15.26 9.89
N PHE A 342 2.01 14.32 9.89
CA PHE A 342 1.88 13.26 10.87
C PHE A 342 2.56 12.00 10.34
N ASP A 343 3.56 11.55 11.08
CA ASP A 343 4.10 10.22 10.94
C ASP A 343 3.33 9.34 11.92
N LEU A 344 2.90 8.16 11.50
CA LEU A 344 2.26 7.22 12.41
C LEU A 344 3.30 6.65 13.40
N THR A 345 4.55 6.50 12.98
CA THR A 345 5.66 5.96 13.78
C THR A 345 6.38 6.99 14.66
N THR A 346 6.42 8.26 14.26
CA THR A 346 7.13 9.34 14.96
C THR A 346 6.26 10.57 15.18
N ARG A 347 6.71 11.55 15.97
CA ARG A 347 5.90 12.72 16.34
C ARG A 347 5.54 13.59 15.12
N SER A 348 4.37 14.22 15.17
CA SER A 348 3.92 15.23 14.21
C SER A 348 4.94 16.38 14.05
N CYS A 349 5.21 16.79 12.82
CA CYS A 349 6.06 17.93 12.50
C CYS A 349 5.28 18.97 11.68
N LYS A 350 5.44 20.26 11.99
CA LYS A 350 4.89 21.34 11.16
C LYS A 350 5.75 21.50 9.90
N VAL A 351 5.11 21.57 8.75
CA VAL A 351 5.77 21.80 7.45
C VAL A 351 5.43 23.21 6.94
N GLY A 352 5.90 23.56 5.75
CA GLY A 352 5.66 24.85 5.11
C GLY A 352 4.17 25.20 5.14
N PRO A 353 3.79 26.40 5.64
CA PRO A 353 2.38 26.80 5.67
C PRO A 353 1.89 27.19 4.28
N MET A 354 0.59 27.11 4.07
CA MET A 354 -0.07 27.64 2.87
C MET A 354 0.02 29.17 2.83
N HIS A 355 -0.11 29.75 1.64
CA HIS A 355 -0.17 31.21 1.47
C HIS A 355 -1.48 31.79 1.99
N SER A 356 -2.60 31.08 1.81
CA SER A 356 -3.91 31.47 2.34
C SER A 356 -4.35 30.53 3.47
N CYS A 357 -5.03 31.06 4.48
CA CYS A 357 -5.75 30.21 5.44
C CYS A 357 -6.95 29.57 4.73
N ARG A 358 -7.23 28.31 5.04
CA ARG A 358 -8.30 27.56 4.37
C ARG A 358 -9.01 26.67 5.37
N CYS A 359 -10.30 26.89 5.63
CA CYS A 359 -11.20 25.85 6.14
C CYS A 359 -12.23 25.47 5.07
N TYR A 360 -12.88 24.33 5.21
CA TYR A 360 -13.70 23.71 4.16
C TYR A 360 -12.91 23.49 2.85
N VAL A 361 -11.62 23.18 3.01
CA VAL A 361 -10.64 23.02 1.93
C VAL A 361 -10.77 21.64 1.31
N SER A 362 -10.67 21.55 -0.02
CA SER A 362 -10.55 20.27 -0.71
C SER A 362 -9.07 19.94 -0.94
N VAL A 363 -8.66 18.71 -0.62
CA VAL A 363 -7.27 18.28 -0.71
C VAL A 363 -7.17 16.97 -1.49
N THR A 364 -6.17 16.86 -2.37
CA THR A 364 -5.87 15.62 -3.10
C THR A 364 -4.38 15.51 -3.40
N VAL A 365 -3.93 14.30 -3.75
CA VAL A 365 -2.56 14.02 -4.17
C VAL A 365 -2.53 13.70 -5.67
N LEU A 366 -1.62 14.32 -6.41
CA LEU A 366 -1.34 13.98 -7.81
C LEU A 366 0.16 14.11 -8.08
N ASN A 367 0.75 13.09 -8.74
CA ASN A 367 2.16 13.09 -9.17
C ASN A 367 3.17 13.44 -8.07
N GLY A 368 2.94 12.96 -6.85
CA GLY A 368 3.83 13.23 -5.70
C GLY A 368 3.68 14.64 -5.09
N PHE A 369 2.66 15.40 -5.49
CA PHE A 369 2.35 16.71 -4.94
C PHE A 369 1.00 16.71 -4.21
N ILE A 370 0.87 17.57 -3.20
CA ILE A 370 -0.40 17.76 -2.49
C ILE A 370 -1.04 19.06 -2.93
N TYR A 371 -2.30 19.02 -3.32
CA TYR A 371 -3.04 20.17 -3.81
C TYR A 371 -4.08 20.59 -2.76
N ALA A 372 -4.12 21.89 -2.44
CA ALA A 372 -5.12 22.51 -1.58
C ALA A 372 -5.97 23.48 -2.42
N LEU A 373 -7.26 23.19 -2.53
CA LEU A 373 -8.17 23.83 -3.49
C LEU A 373 -9.30 24.53 -2.74
N GLY A 374 -9.50 25.82 -3.05
CA GLY A 374 -10.61 26.60 -2.51
C GLY A 374 -10.63 26.68 -0.98
N GLY A 375 -11.81 26.61 -0.40
CA GLY A 375 -12.07 26.81 1.02
C GLY A 375 -12.50 28.23 1.35
N PHE A 376 -12.45 28.57 2.64
CA PHE A 376 -12.83 29.85 3.22
C PHE A 376 -11.71 30.34 4.11
N ASP A 377 -11.31 31.61 3.94
CA ASP A 377 -10.18 32.22 4.66
C ASP A 377 -10.60 32.93 5.96
N GLY A 378 -11.90 32.98 6.26
CA GLY A 378 -12.48 33.78 7.34
C GLY A 378 -13.26 35.00 6.86
N HIS A 379 -13.09 35.37 5.59
CA HIS A 379 -13.73 36.53 4.96
C HIS A 379 -14.48 36.16 3.68
N VAL A 380 -13.85 35.41 2.77
CA VAL A 380 -14.39 35.09 1.45
C VAL A 380 -14.14 33.62 1.07
N GLN A 381 -14.99 33.11 0.19
CA GLN A 381 -14.76 31.84 -0.49
C GLN A 381 -13.62 32.00 -1.49
N LEU A 382 -12.72 31.02 -1.52
CA LEU A 382 -11.52 31.08 -2.35
C LEU A 382 -11.75 30.36 -3.68
N SER A 383 -11.31 30.97 -4.77
CA SER A 383 -11.04 30.27 -6.04
C SER A 383 -9.54 29.95 -6.20
N SER A 384 -8.68 30.48 -5.32
CA SER A 384 -7.25 30.19 -5.34
C SER A 384 -6.98 28.73 -5.00
N ALA A 385 -5.90 28.20 -5.54
CA ALA A 385 -5.43 26.85 -5.30
C ALA A 385 -3.91 26.84 -5.21
N GLU A 386 -3.38 25.91 -4.43
CA GLU A 386 -1.95 25.82 -4.11
C GLU A 386 -1.48 24.38 -4.18
N CYS A 387 -0.21 24.19 -4.53
CA CYS A 387 0.44 22.89 -4.66
C CYS A 387 1.67 22.85 -3.75
N TYR A 388 1.77 21.82 -2.93
CA TYR A 388 2.86 21.55 -2.01
C TYR A 388 3.81 20.52 -2.59
N GLN A 389 5.10 20.85 -2.56
CA GLN A 389 6.19 19.97 -2.96
C GLN A 389 6.93 19.46 -1.71
N PRO A 390 6.76 18.19 -1.32
CA PRO A 390 7.39 17.65 -0.12
C PRO A 390 8.92 17.76 -0.12
N GLU A 391 9.55 17.55 -1.29
CA GLU A 391 11.01 17.53 -1.45
C GLU A 391 11.69 18.85 -1.07
N ILE A 392 11.04 19.98 -1.35
CA ILE A 392 11.55 21.32 -1.03
C ILE A 392 10.78 22.00 0.11
N ASN A 393 9.75 21.33 0.66
CA ASN A 393 8.92 21.84 1.74
C ASN A 393 8.30 23.23 1.45
N GLN A 394 7.73 23.41 0.25
CA GLN A 394 7.19 24.70 -0.21
C GLN A 394 5.84 24.57 -0.90
N TRP A 395 4.99 25.59 -0.69
CA TRP A 395 3.73 25.79 -1.41
C TRP A 395 3.91 26.79 -2.54
N SER A 396 3.36 26.47 -3.71
CA SER A 396 3.29 27.35 -4.88
C SER A 396 1.83 27.56 -5.29
N LEU A 397 1.47 28.79 -5.64
CA LEU A 397 0.17 29.08 -6.22
C LEU A 397 0.06 28.44 -7.61
N ILE A 398 -1.08 27.83 -7.90
CA ILE A 398 -1.45 27.36 -9.25
C ILE A 398 -2.55 28.24 -9.84
N ALA A 399 -2.97 27.98 -11.08
CA ALA A 399 -4.07 28.71 -11.69
C ALA A 399 -5.33 28.67 -10.80
N PRO A 400 -6.04 29.81 -10.64
CA PRO A 400 -7.27 29.84 -9.87
C PRO A 400 -8.41 29.13 -10.63
N MET A 401 -9.33 28.56 -9.86
CA MET A 401 -10.59 28.01 -10.36
C MET A 401 -11.47 29.09 -10.99
N HIS A 402 -12.42 28.66 -11.83
CA HIS A 402 -13.39 29.57 -12.44
C HIS A 402 -14.40 30.08 -11.40
N GLU A 403 -14.78 29.21 -10.46
CA GLU A 403 -15.72 29.51 -9.37
C GLU A 403 -14.99 29.55 -8.02
N GLN A 404 -15.50 30.37 -7.10
CA GLN A 404 -15.12 30.30 -5.70
C GLN A 404 -15.82 29.11 -5.04
N ARG A 405 -15.08 28.29 -4.30
CA ARG A 405 -15.61 27.03 -3.77
C ARG A 405 -15.12 26.79 -2.34
N SER A 406 -15.98 26.97 -1.35
CA SER A 406 -15.83 26.34 -0.04
C SER A 406 -16.71 25.10 0.06
N ASP A 407 -16.33 24.12 0.87
CA ASP A 407 -17.16 22.96 1.18
C ASP A 407 -17.49 22.12 -0.08
N ALA A 408 -16.60 22.22 -1.07
CA ALA A 408 -16.50 21.34 -2.22
C ALA A 408 -15.64 20.11 -1.85
N SER A 409 -15.59 19.13 -2.75
CA SER A 409 -14.67 18.00 -2.63
C SER A 409 -14.01 17.72 -3.97
N CYS A 410 -12.82 17.13 -3.92
CA CYS A 410 -11.99 16.89 -5.09
C CYS A 410 -11.40 15.47 -5.08
N THR A 411 -11.00 15.01 -6.25
CA THR A 411 -10.33 13.72 -6.44
C THR A 411 -9.44 13.77 -7.67
N THR A 412 -8.56 12.78 -7.83
CA THR A 412 -7.75 12.60 -9.03
C THR A 412 -8.23 11.44 -9.88
N LEU A 413 -8.25 11.63 -11.20
CA LEU A 413 -8.54 10.58 -12.17
C LEU A 413 -7.86 10.95 -13.50
N ASN A 414 -7.23 9.98 -14.19
CA ASN A 414 -6.60 10.18 -15.50
C ASN A 414 -5.65 11.39 -15.56
N ASN A 415 -4.75 11.50 -14.58
CA ASN A 415 -3.76 12.59 -14.44
C ASN A 415 -4.37 14.02 -14.34
N ARG A 416 -5.62 14.12 -13.87
CA ARG A 416 -6.33 15.39 -13.67
C ARG A 416 -6.92 15.43 -12.28
N ILE A 417 -7.10 16.64 -11.75
CA ILE A 417 -7.81 16.87 -10.49
C ILE A 417 -9.21 17.36 -10.81
N TYR A 418 -10.24 16.68 -10.35
CA TYR A 418 -11.64 17.10 -10.47
C TYR A 418 -12.09 17.72 -9.15
N ILE A 419 -12.80 18.84 -9.20
CA ILE A 419 -13.47 19.44 -8.05
C ILE A 419 -14.95 19.67 -8.40
N CYS A 420 -15.83 19.32 -7.47
CA CYS A 420 -17.28 19.37 -7.71
C CYS A 420 -18.00 20.07 -6.57
N GLY A 421 -19.02 20.85 -6.93
CA GLY A 421 -19.94 21.47 -5.99
C GLY A 421 -19.28 22.54 -5.11
N GLY A 422 -19.75 22.61 -3.87
CA GLY A 422 -19.40 23.62 -2.89
C GLY A 422 -20.36 24.79 -2.83
N PHE A 423 -19.92 25.84 -2.16
CA PHE A 423 -20.62 27.09 -1.94
C PHE A 423 -19.71 28.26 -2.33
N ASN A 424 -20.23 29.23 -3.08
CA ASN A 424 -19.45 30.39 -3.56
C ASN A 424 -19.70 31.67 -2.75
N GLY A 425 -20.36 31.57 -1.58
CA GLY A 425 -20.77 32.73 -0.78
C GLY A 425 -22.19 33.21 -1.05
N ASN A 426 -22.76 32.87 -2.21
CA ASN A 426 -24.12 33.25 -2.61
C ASN A 426 -25.03 32.04 -2.84
N GLU A 427 -24.54 31.03 -3.56
CA GLU A 427 -25.32 29.85 -3.91
C GLU A 427 -24.54 28.54 -3.78
N PHE A 428 -25.29 27.46 -3.57
CA PHE A 428 -24.79 26.09 -3.65
C PHE A 428 -24.60 25.69 -5.10
N LEU A 429 -23.44 25.12 -5.41
CA LEU A 429 -22.99 24.88 -6.77
C LEU A 429 -23.36 23.47 -7.23
N GLN A 430 -23.82 23.38 -8.48
CA GLN A 430 -23.89 22.13 -9.26
C GLN A 430 -22.72 22.01 -10.24
N THR A 431 -21.95 23.09 -10.42
CA THR A 431 -20.84 23.12 -11.37
C THR A 431 -19.67 22.29 -10.88
N ALA A 432 -18.91 21.76 -11.83
CA ALA A 432 -17.68 21.04 -11.59
C ALA A 432 -16.63 21.45 -12.64
N GLU A 433 -15.37 21.30 -12.29
CA GLU A 433 -14.24 21.64 -13.15
C GLU A 433 -13.09 20.67 -12.88
N TYR A 434 -12.22 20.48 -13.88
CA TYR A 434 -10.96 19.77 -13.69
C TYR A 434 -9.77 20.68 -13.93
N TYR A 435 -8.68 20.39 -13.22
CA TYR A 435 -7.37 20.99 -13.41
C TYR A 435 -6.46 20.03 -14.18
N ASN A 436 -5.81 20.56 -15.21
CA ASN A 436 -4.71 19.87 -15.89
C ASN A 436 -3.37 20.46 -15.41
N PRO A 437 -2.54 19.66 -14.70
CA PRO A 437 -1.24 20.12 -14.21
C PRO A 437 -0.25 20.45 -15.32
N GLU A 438 -0.33 19.81 -16.48
CA GLU A 438 0.60 20.06 -17.61
C GLU A 438 0.39 21.44 -18.22
N SER A 439 -0.86 21.86 -18.37
CA SER A 439 -1.19 23.18 -18.91
C SER A 439 -1.34 24.26 -17.84
N ASN A 440 -1.40 23.88 -16.57
CA ASN A 440 -1.78 24.75 -15.45
C ASN A 440 -3.08 25.53 -15.74
N GLN A 441 -4.15 24.80 -16.11
CA GLN A 441 -5.45 25.40 -16.47
C GLN A 441 -6.59 24.60 -15.86
N TRP A 442 -7.65 25.31 -15.48
CA TRP A 442 -8.93 24.73 -15.12
C TRP A 442 -9.86 24.66 -16.33
N THR A 443 -10.74 23.67 -16.38
CA THR A 443 -11.72 23.51 -17.45
C THR A 443 -13.05 23.06 -16.85
N MET A 444 -14.11 23.80 -17.16
CA MET A 444 -15.47 23.45 -16.75
C MET A 444 -15.91 22.16 -17.44
N ILE A 445 -16.54 21.27 -16.67
CA ILE A 445 -17.21 20.07 -17.18
C ILE A 445 -18.73 20.21 -17.10
N SER A 446 -19.45 19.23 -17.63
CA SER A 446 -20.90 19.18 -17.48
C SER A 446 -21.31 19.33 -16.00
N PRO A 447 -22.33 20.14 -15.68
CA PRO A 447 -22.78 20.30 -14.31
C PRO A 447 -23.46 19.02 -13.81
N MET A 448 -23.37 18.80 -12.49
CA MET A 448 -24.12 17.77 -11.78
C MET A 448 -25.64 18.03 -11.88
N ASN A 449 -26.42 16.98 -11.62
CA ASN A 449 -27.89 17.02 -11.62
C ASN A 449 -28.45 17.78 -10.42
N SER A 450 -27.69 17.86 -9.33
CA SER A 450 -28.07 18.54 -8.09
C SER A 450 -26.97 19.45 -7.61
N ARG A 451 -27.35 20.53 -6.92
CA ARG A 451 -26.43 21.39 -6.17
C ARG A 451 -25.97 20.64 -4.92
N ARG A 452 -24.69 20.73 -4.57
CA ARG A 452 -24.13 19.94 -3.46
C ARG A 452 -23.02 20.73 -2.75
N SER A 453 -23.20 21.01 -1.45
CA SER A 453 -22.16 21.48 -0.52
C SER A 453 -21.95 20.48 0.61
N GLY A 454 -20.74 20.37 1.13
CA GLY A 454 -20.35 19.32 2.08
C GLY A 454 -20.46 17.95 1.43
N ILE A 455 -20.16 17.90 0.14
CA ILE A 455 -20.22 16.75 -0.76
C ILE A 455 -18.99 15.86 -0.56
N GLY A 456 -19.13 14.55 -0.75
CA GLY A 456 -17.98 13.65 -0.95
C GLY A 456 -17.74 13.41 -2.44
N VAL A 457 -16.53 13.70 -2.93
CA VAL A 457 -16.13 13.43 -4.32
C VAL A 457 -14.95 12.48 -4.32
N ILE A 458 -15.02 11.40 -5.11
CA ILE A 458 -13.94 10.42 -5.19
C ILE A 458 -13.89 9.71 -6.53
N ALA A 459 -12.69 9.35 -6.98
CA ALA A 459 -12.48 8.53 -8.15
C ALA A 459 -12.66 7.06 -7.76
N TYR A 460 -13.54 6.37 -8.49
CA TYR A 460 -13.85 4.97 -8.23
C TYR A 460 -14.38 4.33 -9.53
N ALA A 461 -13.96 3.09 -9.83
CA ALA A 461 -14.37 2.38 -11.04
C ALA A 461 -14.31 3.22 -12.34
N ASP A 462 -13.18 3.91 -12.58
CA ASP A 462 -12.93 4.81 -13.73
C ASP A 462 -13.88 6.02 -13.90
N HIS A 463 -14.62 6.37 -12.86
CA HIS A 463 -15.54 7.50 -12.84
C HIS A 463 -15.25 8.42 -11.65
N VAL A 464 -15.74 9.67 -11.72
CA VAL A 464 -15.75 10.58 -10.57
C VAL A 464 -17.12 10.54 -9.92
N PHE A 465 -17.19 10.00 -8.71
CA PHE A 465 -18.42 9.92 -7.93
C PHE A 465 -18.62 11.20 -7.12
N ALA A 466 -19.85 11.72 -7.14
CA ALA A 466 -20.33 12.86 -6.37
C ALA A 466 -21.47 12.38 -5.47
N VAL A 467 -21.21 12.31 -4.16
CA VAL A 467 -22.05 11.61 -3.19
C VAL A 467 -22.58 12.59 -2.15
N GLY A 468 -23.87 12.51 -1.84
CA GLY A 468 -24.50 13.23 -0.74
C GLY A 468 -24.36 14.76 -0.83
N GLY A 469 -24.20 15.40 0.31
CA GLY A 469 -24.09 16.85 0.45
C GLY A 469 -25.44 17.53 0.78
N PHE A 470 -25.46 18.85 0.68
CA PHE A 470 -26.61 19.71 0.95
C PHE A 470 -26.93 20.56 -0.28
N ASP A 471 -28.19 20.55 -0.73
CA ASP A 471 -28.64 21.26 -1.93
C ASP A 471 -29.15 22.69 -1.67
N GLY A 472 -29.14 23.12 -0.41
CA GLY A 472 -29.74 24.36 0.07
C GLY A 472 -31.06 24.19 0.83
N ASN A 473 -31.72 23.04 0.66
CA ASN A 473 -32.98 22.70 1.34
C ASN A 473 -32.84 21.40 2.14
N ASN A 474 -32.29 20.36 1.55
CA ASN A 474 -32.23 19.00 2.09
C ASN A 474 -30.80 18.45 2.06
N ARG A 475 -30.46 17.61 3.04
CA ARG A 475 -29.29 16.74 2.92
C ARG A 475 -29.63 15.61 1.94
N LEU A 476 -28.72 15.36 1.02
CA LEU A 476 -28.88 14.39 -0.04
C LEU A 476 -28.33 13.03 0.40
N ARG A 477 -29.02 11.98 -0.03
CA ARG A 477 -28.47 10.61 -0.08
C ARG A 477 -28.10 10.18 -1.50
N THR A 478 -28.48 10.97 -2.50
CA THR A 478 -28.26 10.64 -3.91
C THR A 478 -26.78 10.70 -4.24
N ALA A 479 -26.37 9.86 -5.18
CA ALA A 479 -25.03 9.86 -5.74
C ALA A 479 -25.13 9.89 -7.26
N GLU A 480 -24.14 10.50 -7.90
CA GLU A 480 -24.00 10.55 -9.35
C GLU A 480 -22.55 10.32 -9.75
N ALA A 481 -22.33 9.61 -10.85
CA ALA A 481 -21.02 9.27 -11.38
C ALA A 481 -20.78 9.97 -12.71
N TYR A 482 -19.69 10.71 -12.79
CA TYR A 482 -19.24 11.40 -14.00
C TYR A 482 -18.34 10.49 -14.82
N ASN A 483 -18.64 10.37 -16.11
CA ASN A 483 -17.79 9.70 -17.08
C ASN A 483 -16.96 10.74 -17.85
N PRO A 484 -15.62 10.75 -17.71
CA PRO A 484 -14.75 11.71 -18.40
C PRO A 484 -14.74 11.58 -19.93
N HIS A 485 -15.07 10.42 -20.48
CA HIS A 485 -15.07 10.18 -21.93
C HIS A 485 -16.30 10.78 -22.61
N SER A 486 -17.48 10.65 -21.99
CA SER A 486 -18.73 11.21 -22.51
C SER A 486 -19.02 12.62 -21.99
N ASN A 487 -18.32 13.09 -20.96
CA ASN A 487 -18.58 14.34 -20.25
C ASN A 487 -20.05 14.41 -19.78
N THR A 488 -20.53 13.34 -19.13
CA THR A 488 -21.90 13.24 -18.61
C THR A 488 -21.94 12.66 -17.20
N TRP A 489 -22.94 13.09 -16.43
CA TRP A 489 -23.26 12.57 -15.10
C TRP A 489 -24.42 11.57 -15.20
N ASN A 490 -24.27 10.42 -14.57
CA ASN A 490 -25.32 9.42 -14.45
C ASN A 490 -25.67 9.18 -12.98
N LEU A 491 -26.96 9.05 -12.66
CA LEU A 491 -27.38 8.68 -11.30
C LEU A 491 -26.97 7.24 -11.01
N VAL A 492 -26.45 7.02 -9.80
CA VAL A 492 -26.16 5.68 -9.26
C VAL A 492 -27.02 5.43 -8.02
N SER A 493 -26.94 4.24 -7.44
CA SER A 493 -27.70 3.92 -6.23
C SER A 493 -27.41 4.91 -5.11
N SER A 494 -28.48 5.28 -4.39
CA SER A 494 -28.40 6.24 -3.29
C SER A 494 -27.92 5.58 -2.00
N MET A 495 -27.19 6.34 -1.19
CA MET A 495 -26.84 5.98 0.19
C MET A 495 -28.08 5.62 1.01
N LEU A 496 -27.90 4.87 2.09
CA LEU A 496 -28.96 4.52 3.03
C LEU A 496 -29.38 5.74 3.84
N THR A 497 -28.41 6.57 4.25
CA THR A 497 -28.64 7.75 5.09
C THR A 497 -28.22 9.06 4.38
N PRO A 498 -29.09 10.09 4.32
CA PRO A 498 -28.70 11.40 3.79
C PRO A 498 -27.72 12.11 4.71
N ARG A 499 -26.64 12.68 4.16
CA ARG A 499 -25.56 13.28 4.95
C ARG A 499 -24.78 14.34 4.17
N SER A 500 -24.21 15.32 4.87
CA SER A 500 -23.18 16.23 4.36
C SER A 500 -21.98 16.26 5.31
N ASN A 501 -20.86 16.86 4.90
CA ASN A 501 -19.66 17.01 5.73
C ASN A 501 -19.16 15.67 6.31
N PHE A 502 -19.20 14.61 5.51
CA PHE A 502 -18.71 13.27 5.87
C PHE A 502 -17.34 13.02 5.22
N GLY A 503 -16.60 12.06 5.75
CA GLY A 503 -15.38 11.59 5.08
C GLY A 503 -15.73 10.57 4.00
N ILE A 504 -15.04 10.62 2.86
CA ILE A 504 -15.19 9.68 1.74
C ILE A 504 -13.82 9.13 1.37
N GLU A 505 -13.73 7.84 1.09
CA GLU A 505 -12.47 7.21 0.70
C GLU A 505 -12.73 5.86 -0.01
N VAL A 506 -11.79 5.39 -0.83
CA VAL A 506 -11.85 4.04 -1.44
C VAL A 506 -10.82 3.13 -0.77
N ILE A 507 -11.27 1.99 -0.25
CA ILE A 507 -10.42 0.95 0.33
C ILE A 507 -10.94 -0.43 -0.08
N ASP A 508 -10.04 -1.33 -0.47
CA ASP A 508 -10.38 -2.68 -0.96
C ASP A 508 -11.49 -2.68 -2.02
N ASP A 509 -11.32 -1.84 -3.05
CA ASP A 509 -12.25 -1.67 -4.17
C ASP A 509 -13.70 -1.37 -3.75
N ARG A 510 -13.88 -0.70 -2.61
CA ARG A 510 -15.17 -0.25 -2.11
C ARG A 510 -15.10 1.21 -1.71
N LEU A 511 -16.14 1.96 -2.04
CA LEU A 511 -16.25 3.38 -1.68
C LEU A 511 -16.93 3.50 -0.32
N PHE A 512 -16.22 4.04 0.67
CA PHE A 512 -16.74 4.25 2.02
C PHE A 512 -17.17 5.70 2.23
N VAL A 513 -18.27 5.88 2.98
CA VAL A 513 -18.69 7.16 3.55
C VAL A 513 -18.77 7.05 5.06
N VAL A 514 -18.10 7.97 5.74
CA VAL A 514 -17.80 7.87 7.16
C VAL A 514 -18.32 9.10 7.89
N GLY A 515 -19.21 8.88 8.86
CA GLY A 515 -19.74 9.96 9.69
C GLY A 515 -20.56 10.99 8.91
N GLY A 516 -20.49 12.25 9.34
CA GLY A 516 -21.18 13.37 8.70
C GLY A 516 -22.25 14.02 9.55
N PHE A 517 -22.87 15.04 8.98
CA PHE A 517 -23.97 15.79 9.54
C PHE A 517 -25.27 15.37 8.86
N LEU A 518 -26.24 14.95 9.67
CA LEU A 518 -27.61 14.69 9.21
C LEU A 518 -28.39 16.02 9.23
N ASP A 519 -29.67 16.02 9.63
CA ASP A 519 -30.42 17.29 9.75
C ASP A 519 -30.10 18.07 11.03
N PHE A 520 -29.95 17.37 12.16
CA PHE A 520 -29.81 18.00 13.49
C PHE A 520 -28.62 17.51 14.31
N PHE A 521 -27.99 16.41 13.94
CA PHE A 521 -26.93 15.79 14.72
C PHE A 521 -25.88 15.12 13.84
N ASN A 522 -24.70 14.93 14.43
CA ASN A 522 -23.62 14.19 13.82
C ASN A 522 -23.90 12.69 13.86
N THR A 523 -23.51 11.96 12.83
CA THR A 523 -23.61 10.50 12.79
C THR A 523 -22.24 9.86 12.95
N SER A 524 -22.20 8.67 13.55
CA SER A 524 -21.03 7.77 13.51
C SER A 524 -21.20 6.64 12.50
N LYS A 525 -22.33 6.62 11.78
CA LYS A 525 -22.64 5.59 10.78
C LYS A 525 -21.62 5.60 9.64
N VAL A 526 -21.28 4.39 9.21
CA VAL A 526 -20.40 4.14 8.07
C VAL A 526 -21.16 3.29 7.08
N GLU A 527 -21.13 3.68 5.82
CA GLU A 527 -21.74 2.93 4.71
C GLU A 527 -20.66 2.72 3.66
N TYR A 528 -20.74 1.61 2.91
CA TYR A 528 -19.89 1.40 1.74
C TYR A 528 -20.72 1.03 0.53
N TYR A 529 -20.23 1.41 -0.65
CA TYR A 529 -20.80 1.13 -1.94
C TYR A 529 -19.95 0.12 -2.69
N ASP A 530 -20.62 -0.87 -3.29
CA ASP A 530 -20.01 -1.87 -4.16
C ASP A 530 -20.42 -1.59 -5.61
N ALA A 531 -19.44 -1.30 -6.48
CA ALA A 531 -19.69 -1.06 -7.90
C ALA A 531 -20.25 -2.28 -8.64
N LEU A 532 -19.95 -3.49 -8.19
CA LEU A 532 -20.39 -4.72 -8.86
C LEU A 532 -21.89 -4.95 -8.68
N THR A 533 -22.40 -4.70 -7.47
CA THR A 533 -23.84 -4.83 -7.18
C THR A 533 -24.61 -3.54 -7.40
N ASN A 534 -23.92 -2.39 -7.46
CA ASN A 534 -24.51 -1.05 -7.46
C ASN A 534 -25.46 -0.87 -6.25
N GLU A 535 -24.99 -1.28 -5.07
CA GLU A 535 -25.73 -1.17 -3.82
C GLU A 535 -24.88 -0.61 -2.68
N TRP A 536 -25.56 -0.07 -1.66
CA TRP A 536 -24.95 0.43 -0.43
C TRP A 536 -25.24 -0.51 0.73
N TYR A 537 -24.23 -0.75 1.56
CA TYR A 537 -24.30 -1.61 2.73
C TYR A 537 -23.79 -0.87 3.98
N GLU A 538 -24.27 -1.26 5.16
CA GLU A 538 -23.77 -0.73 6.43
C GLU A 538 -22.45 -1.40 6.82
N ALA A 539 -21.47 -0.61 7.27
CA ALA A 539 -20.25 -1.08 7.91
C ALA A 539 -20.29 -0.85 9.43
N CYS A 540 -19.27 -1.31 10.16
CA CYS A 540 -19.14 -0.98 11.57
C CYS A 540 -19.08 0.54 11.77
N LYS A 541 -19.96 1.04 12.63
CA LYS A 541 -19.98 2.46 13.02
C LYS A 541 -18.70 2.84 13.78
N MET A 542 -18.30 4.10 13.65
CA MET A 542 -17.28 4.71 14.51
C MET A 542 -17.78 4.79 15.97
N GLU A 543 -16.85 4.93 16.90
CA GLU A 543 -17.17 5.23 18.29
C GLU A 543 -17.62 6.69 18.45
N VAL A 544 -17.00 7.61 17.70
CA VAL A 544 -17.27 9.05 17.80
C VAL A 544 -18.30 9.50 16.76
N PHE A 545 -19.28 10.29 17.21
CA PHE A 545 -20.25 10.96 16.34
C PHE A 545 -19.67 12.29 15.82
N ARG A 546 -19.19 12.31 14.58
CA ARG A 546 -18.52 13.50 14.03
C ARG A 546 -18.88 13.79 12.58
N SER A 547 -18.92 15.09 12.26
CA SER A 547 -18.96 15.64 10.90
C SER A 547 -17.66 16.41 10.64
N ALA A 548 -17.49 16.99 9.46
CA ALA A 548 -16.36 17.86 9.09
C ALA A 548 -14.97 17.20 9.30
N LEU A 549 -14.97 15.87 9.32
CA LEU A 549 -13.79 15.02 9.40
C LEU A 549 -13.17 14.86 8.02
N SER A 550 -11.89 14.51 8.00
CA SER A 550 -11.25 13.97 6.80
C SER A 550 -11.14 12.46 6.91
N CYS A 551 -11.18 11.79 5.76
CA CYS A 551 -10.78 10.40 5.63
C CYS A 551 -9.51 10.31 4.79
N CYS A 552 -8.72 9.28 5.07
CA CYS A 552 -7.51 9.01 4.32
C CYS A 552 -7.14 7.53 4.40
N VAL A 553 -6.85 6.91 3.27
CA VAL A 553 -6.30 5.55 3.25
C VAL A 553 -4.79 5.58 3.39
N VAL A 554 -4.29 4.74 4.30
CA VAL A 554 -2.87 4.58 4.58
C VAL A 554 -2.46 3.15 4.27
N SER A 555 -1.39 2.99 3.51
CA SER A 555 -0.84 1.69 3.09
C SER A 555 0.68 1.64 3.30
N GLY A 556 1.24 0.43 3.32
CA GLY A 556 2.70 0.22 3.39
C GLY A 556 3.34 0.55 4.75
N LEU A 557 2.59 0.49 5.86
CA LEU A 557 3.12 0.72 7.21
C LEU A 557 3.83 -0.53 7.74
N CYS A 558 5.06 -0.36 8.24
CA CYS A 558 5.83 -1.45 8.85
C CYS A 558 5.25 -1.94 10.19
N ASN A 559 4.53 -1.07 10.92
CA ASN A 559 3.91 -1.34 12.23
C ASN A 559 2.38 -1.37 12.16
N MET A 560 1.81 -1.90 11.06
CA MET A 560 0.36 -1.97 10.84
C MET A 560 -0.41 -2.55 12.04
N THR A 561 0.18 -3.51 12.75
CA THR A 561 -0.39 -4.17 13.93
C THR A 561 -0.76 -3.22 15.07
N GLU A 562 -0.14 -2.04 15.15
CA GLU A 562 -0.44 -1.02 16.18
C GLU A 562 -1.72 -0.21 15.88
N TYR A 563 -2.16 -0.18 14.61
CA TYR A 563 -3.30 0.64 14.14
C TYR A 563 -4.55 -0.17 13.82
N ILE A 564 -4.50 -1.48 14.06
CA ILE A 564 -5.58 -2.40 13.74
C ILE A 564 -6.13 -3.06 15.00
N PHE A 565 -7.25 -3.75 14.85
CA PHE A 565 -7.89 -4.42 15.97
C PHE A 565 -6.96 -5.52 16.54
N PRO A 566 -6.68 -5.54 17.85
CA PRO A 566 -5.78 -6.53 18.43
C PRO A 566 -6.27 -7.97 18.23
N ARG A 567 -5.38 -8.86 17.77
CA ARG A 567 -5.71 -10.27 17.47
C ARG A 567 -5.14 -11.28 18.47
N ASP A 568 -4.10 -10.87 19.21
CA ASP A 568 -3.35 -11.73 20.13
C ASP A 568 -3.67 -11.48 21.61
N VAL A 569 -4.70 -10.69 21.92
CA VAL A 569 -5.05 -10.41 23.32
C VAL A 569 -5.71 -11.64 23.91
N LEU A 570 -4.91 -12.47 24.58
CA LEU A 570 -5.39 -13.49 25.51
C LEU A 570 -6.42 -12.82 26.43
N PRO A 571 -7.62 -13.39 26.61
CA PRO A 571 -8.47 -12.97 27.70
C PRO A 571 -7.63 -13.11 28.97
N LEU A 572 -7.38 -12.01 29.67
CA LEU A 572 -7.00 -12.08 31.07
C LEU A 572 -8.10 -12.93 31.72
N ALA A 573 -7.79 -14.19 31.98
CA ALA A 573 -8.68 -15.07 32.68
C ALA A 573 -9.08 -14.32 33.95
N ASN A 574 -10.38 -14.12 34.12
CA ASN A 574 -10.97 -13.69 35.39
C ASN A 574 -10.41 -14.63 36.46
N VAL A 575 -9.35 -14.20 37.15
CA VAL A 575 -8.95 -14.77 38.43
C VAL A 575 -10.11 -14.36 39.34
N PRO A 576 -10.91 -15.29 39.88
CA PRO A 576 -11.90 -14.92 40.87
C PRO A 576 -11.13 -14.32 42.06
N GLU A 577 -11.43 -13.07 42.40
CA GLU A 577 -11.05 -12.46 43.68
C GLU A 577 -11.82 -13.15 44.82
N GLU A 578 -11.53 -14.43 45.08
CA GLU A 578 -12.03 -15.14 46.25
C GLU A 578 -10.97 -16.11 46.76
N ALA A 579 -9.85 -15.59 47.27
CA ALA A 579 -8.92 -16.32 48.13
C ALA A 579 -7.95 -15.39 48.90
N MET A 580 -8.43 -14.29 49.49
CA MET A 580 -7.62 -13.49 50.43
C MET A 580 -8.46 -12.87 51.56
N GLU A 581 -9.37 -13.64 52.17
CA GLU A 581 -9.92 -13.30 53.49
C GLU A 581 -10.13 -14.57 54.33
N SER A 582 -9.05 -15.17 54.82
CA SER A 582 -9.12 -16.08 55.98
C SER A 582 -7.74 -16.29 56.63
N ALA A 583 -7.01 -15.21 56.91
CA ALA A 583 -5.86 -15.24 57.81
C ALA A 583 -5.63 -13.83 58.36
N ASP A 584 -6.46 -13.42 59.32
CA ASP A 584 -6.05 -12.62 60.47
C ASP A 584 -7.25 -12.36 61.38
N SER A 585 -7.51 -13.34 62.25
CA SER A 585 -8.22 -13.14 63.50
C SER A 585 -7.33 -13.60 64.65
N THR A 586 -6.51 -12.68 65.14
CA THR A 586 -6.08 -12.58 66.55
C THR A 586 -6.12 -11.12 66.96
#